data_AF-A0A0A1TPY7-F1
#
_entry.id   AF-A0A0A1TPY7-F1
#
_cell.length_a   1.000
_cell.length_b   1.000
_cell.length_c   1.000
_cell.angle_alpha   90.00
_cell.angle_beta   90.00
_cell.angle_gamma   90.00
#
_symmetry.space_group_name_H-M   'P 1'
#
loop_
_entity.id
_entity.type
_entity.pdbx_description
1 polymer ?
#
loop_
_entity_poly.entity_id
_entity_poly.type
_entity_poly.pdbx_seq_one_letter_code
_entity_poly.pdbx_strand_id
1 'polypeptide(L)'
;MATLKYAKDQPAGFTNRIERVALVGAGGNVGSHMAEELVKTGKHTMSAITCIGSKSILVDGVHSVPVDYENEDSLVEALRG
;
A
#
# COMPACT_ATOMS: atom_id res chain seq x y z
N MET A 1 17.86 -31.93 -0.17
CA MET A 1 16.45 -31.47 -0.20
C MET A 1 16.39 -30.28 -1.16
N ALA A 2 15.52 -30.32 -2.17
CA ALA A 2 15.50 -29.30 -3.21
C ALA A 2 15.01 -27.96 -2.64
N THR A 3 15.90 -26.97 -2.59
CA THR A 3 15.59 -25.60 -2.19
C THR A 3 14.78 -24.92 -3.29
N LEU A 4 13.50 -24.65 -3.02
CA LEU A 4 12.63 -23.82 -3.86
C LEU A 4 13.24 -22.42 -3.99
N LYS A 5 13.86 -22.13 -5.14
CA LYS A 5 14.60 -20.89 -5.38
C LYS A 5 13.79 -19.85 -6.15
N TYR A 6 12.93 -20.29 -7.07
CA TYR A 6 12.17 -19.40 -7.94
C TYR A 6 10.68 -19.53 -7.71
N ALA A 7 9.94 -18.43 -7.92
CA ALA A 7 8.49 -18.40 -7.75
C ALA A 7 7.74 -19.40 -8.63
N LYS A 8 8.29 -19.72 -9.82
CA LYS A 8 7.70 -20.71 -10.74
C LYS A 8 7.79 -22.15 -10.24
N ASP A 9 8.66 -22.43 -9.27
CA ASP A 9 8.87 -23.78 -8.74
C ASP A 9 7.98 -24.04 -7.51
N GLN A 10 7.23 -23.03 -7.04
CA GLN A 10 6.41 -23.08 -5.84
C GLN A 10 5.18 -24.00 -6.03
N PRO A 11 4.69 -24.64 -4.95
CA PRO A 11 3.57 -25.56 -5.03
C PRO A 11 2.28 -24.87 -5.48
N ALA A 12 1.33 -25.67 -5.97
CA ALA A 12 0.01 -25.19 -6.35
C ALA A 12 -0.66 -24.47 -5.15
N GLY A 13 -1.19 -23.26 -5.41
CA GLY A 13 -1.77 -22.38 -4.39
C GLY A 13 -0.81 -21.29 -3.88
N PHE A 14 0.48 -21.33 -4.26
CA PHE A 14 1.40 -20.23 -3.93
C PHE A 14 0.99 -18.92 -4.60
N THR A 15 0.85 -17.86 -3.81
CA THR A 15 0.47 -16.54 -4.30
C THR A 15 1.71 -15.63 -4.32
N ASN A 16 2.18 -15.27 -5.52
CA ASN A 16 3.31 -14.35 -5.70
C ASN A 16 2.83 -12.99 -6.22
N ARG A 17 2.14 -12.24 -5.36
CA ARG A 17 1.62 -10.93 -5.73
C ARG A 17 1.68 -10.00 -4.51
N ILE A 18 1.96 -8.74 -4.76
CA ILE A 18 1.85 -7.69 -3.75
C ILE A 18 0.37 -7.52 -3.42
N GLU A 19 -0.03 -7.66 -2.16
CA GLU A 19 -1.44 -7.55 -1.76
C GLU A 19 -1.72 -6.28 -0.96
N ARG A 20 -0.79 -5.83 -0.13
CA ARG A 20 -0.93 -4.63 0.70
C ARG A 20 0.06 -3.58 0.22
N VAL A 21 -0.42 -2.40 -0.14
CA VAL A 21 0.42 -1.30 -0.63
C VAL A 21 0.13 -0.06 0.20
N ALA A 22 1.13 0.40 0.94
CA ALA A 22 1.13 1.71 1.57
C ALA A 22 1.77 2.73 0.62
N LEU A 23 1.04 3.79 0.28
CA LEU A 23 1.48 4.85 -0.61
C LEU A 23 1.52 6.19 0.12
N VAL A 24 2.73 6.71 0.33
CA VAL A 24 2.92 8.08 0.82
C VAL A 24 2.71 9.06 -0.34
N GLY A 25 2.01 10.16 -0.11
CA GLY A 25 1.78 11.17 -1.15
C GLY A 25 0.71 10.79 -2.19
N ALA A 26 -0.19 9.86 -1.86
CA ALA A 26 -1.29 9.42 -2.72
C ALA A 26 -2.25 10.54 -3.17
N GLY A 27 -2.30 11.66 -2.45
CA GLY A 27 -3.12 12.83 -2.82
C GLY A 27 -2.39 13.90 -3.63
N GLY A 28 -1.13 13.68 -4.00
CA GLY A 28 -0.35 14.62 -4.83
C GLY A 28 -0.49 14.33 -6.33
N ASN A 29 0.02 15.24 -7.16
CA ASN A 29 -0.12 15.17 -8.63
C ASN A 29 0.40 13.88 -9.28
N VAL A 30 1.38 13.21 -8.67
CA VAL A 30 1.93 11.95 -9.19
C VAL A 30 1.28 10.75 -8.49
N GLY A 31 1.18 10.81 -7.16
CA GLY A 31 0.66 9.71 -6.35
C GLY A 31 -0.80 9.39 -6.64
N SER A 32 -1.62 10.39 -7.03
CA SER A 32 -3.04 10.18 -7.35
C SER A 32 -3.23 9.24 -8.54
N HIS A 33 -2.47 9.44 -9.62
CA HIS A 33 -2.53 8.58 -10.80
C HIS A 33 -2.03 7.16 -10.50
N MET A 34 -1.00 7.03 -9.67
CA MET A 34 -0.53 5.70 -9.23
C MET A 34 -1.60 5.00 -8.39
N ALA A 35 -2.21 5.69 -7.44
CA ALA A 35 -3.26 5.14 -6.60
C ALA A 35 -4.47 4.70 -7.43
N GLU A 36 -4.90 5.54 -8.37
CA GLU A 36 -6.02 5.27 -9.27
C GLU A 36 -5.81 3.99 -10.08
N GLU A 37 -4.66 3.86 -10.75
CA GLU A 37 -4.39 2.68 -11.58
C GLU A 37 -4.20 1.41 -10.74
N LEU A 38 -3.59 1.51 -9.56
CA LEU A 38 -3.45 0.36 -8.66
C LEU A 38 -4.81 -0.13 -8.13
N VAL A 39 -5.72 0.78 -7.76
CA VAL A 39 -7.09 0.43 -7.35
C VAL A 39 -7.84 -0.24 -8.50
N LYS A 40 -7.76 0.29 -9.72
CA LYS A 40 -8.42 -0.28 -10.91
C LYS A 40 -8.00 -1.73 -11.18
N THR A 41 -6.80 -2.14 -10.80
CA THR A 41 -6.38 -3.54 -10.96
C THR A 41 -7.20 -4.52 -10.12
N GLY A 42 -7.81 -4.07 -9.02
CA GLY A 42 -8.54 -4.92 -8.07
C GLY A 42 -7.67 -5.97 -7.37
N LYS A 43 -6.34 -5.84 -7.42
CA LYS A 43 -5.39 -6.83 -6.89
C LYS A 43 -4.81 -6.47 -5.52
N HIS A 44 -4.99 -5.22 -5.10
CA HIS A 44 -4.29 -4.62 -3.98
C HIS A 44 -5.27 -3.98 -3.00
N THR A 45 -4.99 -4.14 -1.71
CA THR A 45 -5.53 -3.29 -0.65
C THR A 45 -4.62 -2.08 -0.53
N MET A 46 -5.14 -0.91 -0.92
CA MET A 46 -4.40 0.35 -0.96
C MET A 46 -4.60 1.14 0.33
N SER A 47 -3.51 1.55 0.97
CA SER A 47 -3.52 2.50 2.09
C SER A 47 -2.69 3.73 1.73
N ALA A 48 -3.25 4.93 1.93
CA ALA A 48 -2.53 6.18 1.78
C ALA A 48 -2.01 6.65 3.14
N ILE A 49 -0.70 6.83 3.27
CA ILE A 49 -0.13 7.46 4.45
C ILE A 49 -0.23 8.97 4.26
N THR A 50 -1.03 9.61 5.11
CA THR A 50 -1.30 11.05 5.04
C THR A 50 -0.82 11.74 6.31
N CYS A 51 -0.39 13.00 6.20
CA CYS A 51 -0.10 13.80 7.38
C CYS A 51 -1.41 14.08 8.13
N ILE A 52 -1.38 14.06 9.47
CA ILE A 52 -2.52 14.42 10.29
C ILE A 52 -3.06 15.81 9.90
N GLY A 53 -4.38 15.91 9.74
CA GLY A 53 -5.04 17.15 9.29
C GLY A 53 -4.92 17.46 7.79
N SER A 54 -4.34 16.57 6.98
CA SER A 54 -4.33 16.71 5.52
C SER A 54 -5.75 16.84 4.96
N LYS A 55 -5.91 17.75 4.00
CA LYS A 55 -7.15 17.96 3.23
C LYS A 55 -7.08 17.39 1.81
N SER A 56 -6.02 16.62 1.51
CA SER A 56 -5.86 16.02 0.20
C SER A 56 -7.02 15.07 -0.10
N ILE A 57 -7.58 15.20 -1.30
CA ILE A 57 -8.61 14.31 -1.80
C ILE A 57 -7.90 13.04 -2.29
N LEU A 58 -8.37 11.89 -1.80
CA LEU A 58 -7.88 10.59 -2.23
C LEU A 58 -8.86 9.99 -3.24
N VAL A 59 -8.33 9.12 -4.10
CA VAL A 59 -9.14 8.33 -5.03
C VAL A 59 -9.97 7.32 -4.23
N ASP A 60 -11.19 7.07 -4.69
CA ASP A 60 -12.07 6.06 -4.09
C ASP A 60 -11.39 4.68 -4.05
N GLY A 61 -11.61 3.94 -2.96
CA GLY A 61 -11.01 2.62 -2.75
C GLY A 61 -9.62 2.64 -2.09
N VAL A 62 -9.07 3.82 -1.78
CA VAL A 62 -7.85 3.98 -0.98
C VAL A 62 -8.19 4.26 0.48
N HIS A 63 -7.66 3.47 1.40
CA HIS A 63 -7.84 3.68 2.84
C HIS A 63 -6.88 4.78 3.34
N SER A 64 -7.42 5.86 3.90
CA SER A 64 -6.57 6.91 4.49
C SER A 64 -6.05 6.50 5.87
N VAL A 65 -4.75 6.57 6.06
CA VAL A 65 -4.08 6.36 7.35
C VAL A 65 -3.39 7.67 7.73
N PRO A 66 -3.98 8.49 8.61
CA PRO A 66 -3.35 9.71 9.10
C PRO A 66 -2.22 9.37 10.09
N VAL A 67 -1.07 10.00 9.90
CA VAL A 67 0.16 9.80 10.69
C VAL A 67 0.65 11.14 11.21
N ASP A 68 1.15 11.13 12.44
CA ASP A 68 1.89 12.23 13.04
C ASP A 68 3.39 11.96 12.90
N TYR A 69 4.07 12.70 12.04
CA TYR A 69 5.49 12.48 11.77
C TYR A 69 6.40 12.86 12.95
N GLU A 70 5.88 13.58 13.94
CA GLU A 70 6.59 13.85 15.20
C GLU A 70 6.49 12.67 16.18
N ASN A 71 5.65 11.67 15.86
CA ASN A 71 5.45 10.46 16.66
C ASN A 71 5.77 9.21 15.83
N GLU A 72 6.97 8.66 16.03
CA GLU A 72 7.46 7.46 15.33
C GLU A 72 6.51 6.25 15.47
N ASP A 73 5.93 6.02 16.64
CA ASP A 73 5.01 4.90 16.87
C ASP A 73 3.80 4.97 15.93
N SER A 74 3.33 6.18 15.62
CA SER A 74 2.21 6.36 14.69
C SER A 74 2.55 5.93 13.26
N LEU A 75 3.79 6.13 12.83
CA LEU A 75 4.28 5.67 11.53
C LEU A 75 4.50 4.16 11.52
N VAL A 76 5.06 3.62 12.61
CA VAL A 76 5.26 2.16 12.79
C VAL A 76 3.93 1.42 12.72
N GLU A 77 2.90 1.89 13.43
CA GLU A 77 1.59 1.27 13.41
C GLU A 77 0.91 1.41 12.04
N ALA A 78 1.06 2.56 11.37
CA ALA A 78 0.50 2.79 10.05
C ALA A 78 1.09 1.88 8.95
N LEU A 79 2.34 1.44 9.10
CA LEU A 79 3.04 0.58 8.15
C LEU A 79 3.03 -0.90 8.55
N ARG A 80 2.35 -1.26 9.64
CA ARG A 80 2.23 -2.64 10.11
C ARG A 80 1.26 -3.41 9.19
N GLY A 81 1.78 -4.38 8.42
CA GLY A 81 1.02 -5.13 7.42
C GLY A 81 1.60 -6.50 7.10
#